data_AF-A0A0D8B9E7-F1
#
_entry.id   AF-A0A0D8B9E7-F1
#
_cell.length_a   1.000
_cell.length_b   1.000
_cell.length_c   1.000
_cell.angle_alpha   90.00
_cell.angle_beta   90.00
_cell.angle_gamma   90.00
#
_symmetry.space_group_name_H-M   'P 1'
#
loop_
_entity.id
_entity.type
_entity.pdbx_description
1 polymer ?
#
loop_
_entity_poly.entity_id
_entity_poly.type
_entity_poly.pdbx_seq_one_letter_code
_entity_poly.pdbx_strand_id
1 'polypeptide(L)'
;MSLYHTEIQWGGPGADWHKDSDLQIVISNRNGVVPQSGRPATGTQVSWSGPQGNGSVTFFNDGVSFQGTAQFPNEGPVGYRGTAAS
;
A
#
# COMPACT_ATOMS: atom_id res chain seq x y z
N MET A 1 -6.88 3.05 -12.34
CA MET A 1 -5.73 2.60 -11.55
C MET A 1 -6.22 2.44 -10.13
N SER A 2 -5.73 1.47 -9.35
CA SER A 2 -6.15 1.39 -7.96
C SER A 2 -5.49 2.52 -7.16
N LEU A 3 -6.32 3.40 -6.59
CA LEU A 3 -5.94 4.56 -5.79
C LEU A 3 -6.31 4.30 -4.33
N TYR A 4 -5.40 4.58 -3.41
CA TYR A 4 -5.62 4.39 -1.99
C TYR A 4 -5.22 5.65 -1.22
N HIS A 5 -6.09 6.08 -0.31
CA HIS A 5 -5.73 7.04 0.73
C HIS A 5 -4.92 6.30 1.79
N THR A 6 -3.74 6.82 2.11
CA THR A 6 -2.78 6.09 2.93
C THR A 6 -2.55 6.76 4.27
N GLU A 7 -2.12 5.96 5.21
CA GLU A 7 -1.63 6.40 6.50
C GLU A 7 -0.36 5.63 6.83
N ILE A 8 0.53 6.27 7.58
CA ILE A 8 1.73 5.66 8.13
C ILE A 8 1.75 5.73 9.65
N GLN A 9 2.42 4.77 10.27
CA GLN A 9 2.63 4.70 11.71
C GLN A 9 4.14 4.70 11.99
N TRP A 10 4.60 5.72 12.72
CA TRP A 10 5.97 5.85 13.19
C TRP A 10 6.00 5.99 14.72
N GLY A 11 7.14 5.69 15.36
CA GLY A 11 7.25 5.70 16.82
C GLY A 11 6.97 4.35 17.52
N GLY A 12 6.76 3.29 16.73
CA GLY A 12 6.63 1.92 17.21
C GLY A 12 5.18 1.43 17.33
N PRO A 13 4.98 0.16 17.74
CA PRO A 13 3.66 -0.43 17.87
C PRO A 13 2.80 0.35 18.88
N GLY A 14 1.60 0.76 18.46
CA GLY A 14 0.64 1.49 19.31
C GLY A 14 0.71 3.01 19.19
N ALA A 15 1.62 3.56 18.38
CA ALA A 15 1.57 4.98 18.00
C ALA A 15 0.35 5.30 17.12
N ASP A 16 0.01 6.58 17.02
CA ASP A 16 -1.09 7.02 16.16
C ASP A 16 -0.76 6.81 14.68
N TRP A 17 -1.82 6.66 13.88
CA TRP A 17 -1.72 6.66 12.42
C TRP A 17 -1.86 8.09 11.91
N HIS A 18 -1.04 8.42 10.94
CA HIS A 18 -0.99 9.75 10.36
C HIS A 18 -1.25 9.66 8.86
N LYS A 19 -2.09 10.56 8.35
CA LYS A 19 -2.37 10.67 6.91
C LYS A 19 -1.08 10.89 6.12
N ASP A 20 -0.96 10.19 5.00
CA ASP A 20 0.16 10.30 4.07
C ASP A 20 -0.35 10.45 2.61
N SER A 21 0.59 10.51 1.67
CA SER A 21 0.35 10.66 0.24
C SER A 21 -0.38 9.45 -0.34
N ASP A 22 -1.28 9.67 -1.30
CA ASP A 22 -2.02 8.57 -1.92
C ASP A 22 -1.10 7.56 -2.62
N LEU A 23 -1.41 6.27 -2.50
CA LEU A 23 -0.77 5.21 -3.28
C LEU A 23 -1.54 5.01 -4.58
N GLN A 24 -0.80 5.07 -5.69
CA GLN A 24 -1.28 4.81 -7.04
C GLN A 24 -0.54 3.60 -7.59
N ILE A 25 -1.26 2.51 -7.86
CA ILE A 25 -0.63 1.26 -8.29
C ILE A 25 -1.44 0.51 -9.35
N VAL A 26 -0.72 0.03 -10.37
CA VAL A 26 -1.21 -0.88 -11.41
C VAL A 26 -0.14 -1.91 -11.67
N ILE A 27 -0.50 -3.20 -11.60
CA ILE A 27 0.37 -4.32 -11.94
C ILE A 27 -0.43 -5.24 -12.85
N SER A 28 -0.04 -5.26 -14.11
CA SER A 28 -0.70 -6.06 -15.14
C SER A 28 0.34 -6.84 -15.93
N ASN A 29 0.05 -8.10 -16.22
CA ASN A 29 0.78 -8.96 -17.15
C ASN A 29 -0.24 -9.68 -18.06
N ARG A 30 -0.09 -10.99 -18.28
CA ARG A 30 -1.18 -11.82 -18.86
C ARG A 30 -2.51 -11.67 -18.11
N ASN A 31 -2.48 -11.28 -16.84
CA ASN A 31 -3.63 -10.97 -15.99
C ASN A 31 -3.41 -9.67 -15.21
N GLY A 32 -4.48 -9.06 -14.71
CA GLY A 32 -4.40 -7.92 -13.78
C GLY A 32 -4.17 -8.39 -12.35
N VAL A 33 -2.99 -8.14 -11.77
CA VAL A 33 -2.67 -8.43 -10.37
C VAL A 33 -3.20 -7.30 -9.48
N VAL A 34 -2.86 -6.06 -9.85
CA VAL A 34 -3.54 -4.85 -9.40
C VAL A 34 -4.10 -4.18 -10.65
N PRO A 35 -5.39 -4.39 -10.97
CA PRO A 35 -5.92 -4.05 -12.28
C PRO A 35 -6.04 -2.53 -12.49
N GLN A 36 -5.98 -2.10 -13.75
CA GLN A 36 -6.19 -0.70 -14.11
C GLN A 36 -7.62 -0.22 -13.80
N SER A 37 -8.60 -1.12 -13.79
CA SER A 37 -9.97 -0.83 -13.36
C SER A 37 -10.38 -1.87 -12.32
N GLY A 38 -10.97 -1.43 -11.22
CA GLY A 38 -11.31 -2.28 -10.07
C GLY A 38 -10.21 -2.37 -9.02
N ARG A 39 -10.27 -3.44 -8.23
CA ARG A 39 -9.43 -3.66 -7.04
C ARG A 39 -8.78 -5.05 -7.10
N PRO A 40 -7.61 -5.23 -6.50
CA PRO A 40 -7.01 -6.55 -6.32
C PRO A 40 -7.89 -7.41 -5.41
N ALA A 41 -7.89 -8.73 -5.64
CA ALA A 41 -8.58 -9.67 -4.76
C ALA A 41 -7.97 -9.71 -3.35
N THR A 42 -8.77 -10.15 -2.37
CA THR A 42 -8.27 -10.45 -1.02
C THR A 42 -7.08 -11.43 -1.09
N GLY A 43 -6.02 -11.13 -0.34
CA GLY A 43 -4.81 -11.95 -0.26
C GLY A 43 -3.76 -11.63 -1.33
N THR A 44 -4.04 -10.75 -2.29
CA THR A 44 -2.99 -10.23 -3.18
C THR A 44 -1.88 -9.58 -2.34
N GLN A 45 -0.63 -9.92 -2.65
CA GLN A 45 0.55 -9.34 -2.02
C GLN A 45 1.37 -8.59 -3.06
N VAL A 46 1.85 -7.40 -2.69
CA VAL A 46 2.69 -6.58 -3.55
C VAL A 46 3.88 -6.09 -2.76
N SER A 47 5.07 -6.30 -3.31
CA SER A 47 6.33 -5.76 -2.81
C SER A 47 7.02 -4.93 -3.88
N TRP A 48 7.58 -3.79 -3.51
CA TRP A 48 8.40 -2.95 -4.38
C TRP A 48 9.70 -2.54 -3.68
N SER A 49 10.71 -2.21 -4.48
CA SER A 49 11.98 -1.69 -4.01
C SER A 49 12.57 -0.74 -5.05
N GLY A 50 13.07 0.40 -4.60
CA GLY A 50 13.72 1.38 -5.45
C GLY A 50 14.36 2.53 -4.67
N PRO A 51 15.07 3.43 -5.36
CA PRO A 51 15.77 4.56 -4.73
C PRO A 51 14.85 5.55 -4.00
N GLN A 52 13.56 5.56 -4.35
CA GLN A 52 12.53 6.41 -3.75
C GLN A 52 11.74 5.71 -2.63
N GLY A 53 12.17 4.51 -2.24
CA GLY A 53 11.55 3.74 -1.16
C GLY A 53 11.19 2.32 -1.56
N ASN A 54 10.84 1.54 -0.54
CA ASN A 54 10.44 0.15 -0.64
C ASN A 54 9.20 -0.11 0.20
N GLY A 55 8.48 -1.17 -0.10
CA GLY A 55 7.33 -1.57 0.71
C GLY A 55 6.82 -2.96 0.36
N SER A 56 6.01 -3.49 1.27
CA SER A 56 5.36 -4.78 1.13
C SER A 56 3.99 -4.69 1.76
N VAL A 57 2.93 -4.94 0.99
CA VAL A 57 1.53 -4.82 1.43
C VAL A 57 0.72 -6.04 1.05
N THR A 58 -0.27 -6.36 1.88
CA THR A 58 -1.29 -7.38 1.61
C THR A 58 -2.65 -6.70 1.51
N PHE A 59 -3.41 -7.03 0.47
CA PHE A 59 -4.77 -6.51 0.25
C PHE A 59 -5.81 -7.39 0.95
N PHE A 60 -6.82 -6.74 1.53
CA PHE A 60 -7.92 -7.34 2.27
C PHE A 60 -9.26 -6.78 1.78
N ASN A 61 -10.35 -7.47 2.10
CA ASN A 61 -11.72 -7.02 1.81
C ASN A 61 -11.90 -6.67 0.33
N ASP A 62 -11.47 -7.56 -0.55
CA ASP A 62 -11.48 -7.41 -2.01
C ASP A 62 -10.81 -6.11 -2.47
N GLY A 63 -9.67 -5.82 -1.84
CA GLY A 63 -8.84 -4.68 -2.13
C GLY A 63 -9.44 -3.34 -1.70
N VAL A 64 -10.48 -3.34 -0.85
CA VAL A 64 -10.95 -2.13 -0.14
C VAL A 64 -9.84 -1.58 0.76
N SER A 65 -9.02 -2.45 1.35
CA SER A 65 -7.97 -2.04 2.28
C SER A 65 -6.68 -2.82 2.07
N PHE A 66 -5.53 -2.25 2.43
CA PHE A 66 -4.27 -2.98 2.56
C PHE A 66 -3.56 -2.62 3.86
N GLN A 67 -2.67 -3.50 4.30
CA GLN A 67 -1.72 -3.23 5.39
C GLN A 67 -0.35 -3.83 5.08
N GLY A 68 0.70 -3.27 5.67
CA GLY A 68 2.06 -3.69 5.47
C GLY A 68 3.08 -2.71 6.04
N THR A 69 4.21 -2.61 5.37
CA THR A 69 5.29 -1.68 5.73
C THR A 69 5.77 -0.90 4.52
N ALA A 70 6.27 0.29 4.78
CA ALA A 70 6.97 1.11 3.80
C ALA A 70 8.25 1.70 4.42
N GLN A 71 9.20 2.08 3.60
CA GLN A 71 10.36 2.87 3.99
C GLN A 71 10.66 3.88 2.89
N PHE A 72 10.83 5.14 3.28
CA PHE A 72 11.10 6.26 2.39
C PHE A 72 12.56 6.71 2.51
N PRO A 73 13.08 7.50 1.55
CA PRO A 73 14.46 7.95 1.56
C PRO A 73 14.83 8.69 2.85
N ASN A 74 15.92 8.26 3.48
CA ASN A 74 16.42 8.81 4.75
C ASN A 74 15.51 8.59 5.97
N GLU A 75 14.54 7.68 5.88
CA GLU A 75 13.64 7.32 6.99
C GLU A 75 13.82 5.85 7.41
N GLY A 76 13.39 5.56 8.65
CA GLY A 76 13.22 4.18 9.12
C GLY A 76 11.94 3.54 8.56
N PRO A 77 11.77 2.22 8.73
CA PRO A 77 10.55 1.55 8.31
C PRO A 77 9.34 2.04 9.14
N VAL A 78 8.21 2.25 8.46
CA VAL A 78 6.93 2.63 9.03
C VAL A 78 5.89 1.55 8.79
N GLY A 79 4.91 1.46 9.71
CA GLY A 79 3.67 0.75 9.41
C GLY A 79 2.95 1.49 8.28
N TYR A 80 2.36 0.76 7.33
CA TYR A 80 1.72 1.35 6.16
C TYR A 80 0.35 0.71 5.93
N ARG A 81 -0.69 1.54 5.77
CA ARG A 81 -2.03 1.06 5.43
C ARG A 81 -2.69 2.00 4.46
N GLY A 82 -3.72 1.50 3.78
CA GLY A 82 -4.54 2.35 2.94
C GLY A 82 -5.93 1.80 2.73
N THR A 83 -6.84 2.71 2.40
CA THR A 83 -8.23 2.45 2.03
C THR A 83 -8.48 2.94 0.62
N ALA A 84 -9.15 2.15 -0.20
CA ALA A 84 -9.42 2.49 -1.59
C ALA A 84 -10.19 3.81 -1.67
N ALA A 85 -9.77 4.70 -2.57
CA ALA A 85 -10.55 5.87 -2.94
C ALA A 85 -11.87 5.39 -3.57
N SER A 86 -12.99 5.95 -3.11
CA SER A 86 -14.35 5.65 -3.56
C SER A 86 -14.55 5.94 -5.04
#